data_AF-A0A1F7BFT6-F1
#
_entry.id   AF-A0A1F7BFT6-F1
#
_cell.length_a   1.000
_cell.length_b   1.000
_cell.length_c   1.000
_cell.angle_alpha   90.00
_cell.angle_beta   90.00
_cell.angle_gamma   90.00
#
_symmetry.space_group_name_H-M   'P 1'
#
loop_
_entity.id
_entity.type
_entity.pdbx_description
1 polymer ?
#
loop_
_entity_poly.entity_id
_entity_poly.type
_entity_poly.pdbx_seq_one_letter_code
_entity_poly.pdbx_strand_id
1 'polypeptide(L)'
;MTPREIIAEAWAITTREVTIRRWSFTSSFFETLLNLKLLVYQIYFAYEYFGRGGEVGFFDIEIYIYHSMPFWAFLAIITFFIALVVIELFMPHLCLGAIIGLAAKSHRKEDMRGGLVLALYNFLPIFAIHEFLMLSGLSTLITASSLILRYIDPALKLPSIYFAIGLFLVANTLKFLFSFAEEGVVIRKQGIFTAIGRSFKLIVSHLGHVVFLIILLLVISLRILINTLMVLLIPGIVIGIGLLLTLFLSTGISYTIAGIVGVILIFIASYFFAYLHAFKQTVWTLTYLELSSQKDLDVIETA
;
A
#
# COMPACT_ATOMS: atom_id res chain seq x y z
N MET A 1 -0.26 -14.09 -24.64
CA MET A 1 0.15 -12.70 -24.87
C MET A 1 1.61 -12.51 -24.51
N THR A 2 2.34 -11.65 -25.23
CA THR A 2 3.71 -11.27 -24.82
C THR A 2 3.66 -10.33 -23.60
N PRO A 3 4.70 -10.27 -22.74
CA PRO A 3 4.73 -9.35 -21.59
C PRO A 3 4.46 -7.89 -21.94
N ARG A 4 4.88 -7.47 -23.14
CA ARG A 4 4.67 -6.11 -23.66
C ARG A 4 3.20 -5.86 -24.01
N GLU A 5 2.52 -6.83 -24.59
CA GLU A 5 1.09 -6.73 -24.90
C GLU A 5 0.24 -6.65 -23.63
N ILE A 6 0.57 -7.45 -22.60
CA ILE A 6 -0.09 -7.40 -21.29
C ILE A 6 -0.02 -5.99 -20.71
N ILE A 7 1.15 -5.35 -20.79
CA ILE A 7 1.35 -3.99 -20.31
C ILE A 7 0.57 -2.96 -21.13
N ALA A 8 0.60 -3.08 -22.46
CA ALA A 8 -0.13 -2.17 -23.33
C ALA A 8 -1.64 -2.25 -23.09
N GLU A 9 -2.17 -3.46 -22.92
CA GLU A 9 -3.58 -3.69 -22.61
C GLU A 9 -3.94 -3.18 -21.22
N ALA A 10 -3.12 -3.47 -20.20
CA ALA A 10 -3.35 -2.97 -18.85
C ALA A 10 -3.37 -1.43 -18.79
N TRP A 11 -2.51 -0.78 -19.57
CA TRP A 11 -2.51 0.68 -19.70
C TRP A 11 -3.78 1.20 -20.37
N ALA A 12 -4.24 0.53 -21.44
CA ALA A 12 -5.47 0.87 -22.14
C ALA A 12 -6.70 0.73 -21.23
N ILE A 13 -6.80 -0.35 -20.46
CA ILE A 13 -7.88 -0.57 -19.48
C ILE A 13 -7.86 0.54 -18.41
N THR A 14 -6.68 0.83 -17.84
CA THR A 14 -6.53 1.85 -16.79
C THR A 14 -6.92 3.26 -17.27
N THR A 15 -6.58 3.60 -18.51
CA THR A 15 -6.90 4.91 -19.10
C THR A 15 -8.34 5.03 -19.59
N ARG A 16 -8.95 3.94 -20.08
CA ARG A 16 -10.35 3.93 -20.52
C ARG A 16 -11.34 3.91 -19.36
N GLU A 17 -11.11 3.08 -18.35
CA GLU A 17 -12.10 2.76 -17.33
C GLU A 17 -12.03 3.67 -16.11
N VAL A 18 -12.94 4.66 -16.05
CA VAL A 18 -13.05 5.62 -14.92
C VAL A 18 -13.32 4.89 -13.59
N THR A 19 -14.11 3.82 -13.63
CA THR A 19 -14.54 3.09 -12.43
C THR A 19 -13.34 2.46 -11.71
N ILE A 20 -12.42 1.81 -12.44
CA ILE A 20 -11.20 1.23 -11.86
C ILE A 20 -10.36 2.33 -11.20
N ARG A 21 -10.24 3.49 -11.85
CA ARG A 21 -9.49 4.64 -11.31
C ARG A 21 -10.09 5.19 -10.03
N ARG A 22 -11.42 5.27 -9.92
CA ARG A 22 -12.08 5.75 -8.69
C ARG A 22 -11.79 4.83 -7.51
N TRP A 23 -11.91 3.52 -7.68
CA TRP A 23 -11.55 2.55 -6.65
C TRP A 23 -10.06 2.60 -6.29
N SER A 24 -9.21 2.74 -7.31
CA SER A 24 -7.76 2.88 -7.09
C SER A 24 -7.41 4.17 -6.36
N PHE A 25 -8.13 5.27 -6.63
CA PHE A 25 -7.97 6.52 -5.92
C PHE A 25 -8.34 6.39 -4.45
N THR A 26 -9.48 5.77 -4.15
CA THR A 26 -9.89 5.51 -2.78
C THR A 26 -8.83 4.65 -2.05
N SER A 27 -8.33 3.58 -2.66
CA SER A 27 -7.25 2.75 -2.09
C SER A 27 -6.00 3.57 -1.81
N SER A 28 -5.46 4.23 -2.84
CA SER A 28 -4.21 4.98 -2.74
C SER A 28 -4.30 6.18 -1.82
N PHE A 29 -5.47 6.82 -1.70
CA PHE A 29 -5.69 7.92 -0.76
C PHE A 29 -5.55 7.44 0.69
N PHE A 30 -6.24 6.37 1.07
CA PHE A 30 -6.17 5.83 2.43
C PHE A 30 -4.78 5.25 2.75
N GLU A 31 -4.14 4.56 1.80
CA GLU A 31 -2.75 4.09 1.95
C GLU A 31 -1.78 5.27 2.12
N THR A 32 -1.93 6.34 1.33
CA THR A 32 -1.08 7.54 1.44
C THR A 32 -1.28 8.21 2.78
N LEU A 33 -2.52 8.30 3.28
CA LEU A 33 -2.84 8.91 4.56
C LEU A 33 -2.22 8.11 5.71
N LEU A 34 -2.37 6.79 5.71
CA LEU A 34 -1.77 5.89 6.70
C LEU A 34 -0.24 5.99 6.68
N ASN A 35 0.38 5.91 5.50
CA ASN A 35 1.83 6.01 5.36
C ASN A 35 2.36 7.39 5.79
N LEU A 36 1.63 8.47 5.50
CA LEU A 36 2.00 9.81 5.94
C LEU A 36 1.98 9.93 7.46
N LYS A 37 0.96 9.40 8.15
CA LYS A 37 0.93 9.39 9.61
C LYS A 37 2.11 8.64 10.20
N LEU A 38 2.38 7.44 9.67
CA LEU A 38 3.52 6.65 10.13
C LEU A 38 4.83 7.39 9.88
N LEU A 39 5.00 8.03 8.71
CA LEU A 39 6.18 8.84 8.42
C LEU A 39 6.34 10.00 9.40
N VAL A 40 5.29 10.79 9.63
CA VAL A 40 5.31 11.93 10.58
C VAL A 40 5.66 11.44 11.98
N TYR A 41 5.07 10.32 12.40
CA TYR A 41 5.36 9.68 13.68
C TYR A 41 6.81 9.23 13.79
N GLN A 42 7.37 8.59 12.75
CA GLN A 42 8.75 8.14 12.73
C GLN A 42 9.74 9.33 12.69
N ILE A 43 9.41 10.43 12.01
CA ILE A 43 10.22 11.66 12.01
C ILE A 43 10.24 12.27 13.40
N TYR A 44 9.08 12.40 14.06
CA TYR A 44 8.98 12.90 15.42
C TYR A 44 9.81 12.05 16.39
N PHE A 45 9.68 10.73 16.30
CA PHE A 45 10.47 9.79 17.09
C PHE A 45 11.98 9.95 16.84
N ALA A 46 12.41 9.97 15.58
CA ALA A 46 13.82 10.13 15.25
C ALA A 46 14.39 11.45 15.79
N TYR A 47 13.62 12.54 15.69
CA TYR A 47 14.01 13.84 16.23
C TYR A 47 14.19 13.82 17.75
N GLU A 48 13.24 13.26 18.51
CA GLU A 48 13.33 13.20 19.97
C GLU A 48 14.41 12.21 20.45
N TYR A 49 14.48 11.02 19.85
CA TYR A 49 15.43 9.98 20.25
C TYR A 49 16.88 10.39 19.97
N PHE A 50 17.18 10.92 18.78
CA PHE A 50 18.55 11.34 18.41
C PHE A 50 18.89 12.77 18.85
N GLY A 51 17.92 13.67 18.87
CA GLY A 51 18.15 15.10 19.13
C GLY A 51 18.07 15.50 20.60
N ARG A 52 17.16 14.89 21.38
CA ARG A 52 16.93 15.24 22.79
C ARG A 52 17.31 14.12 23.77
N GLY A 53 17.59 12.92 23.27
CA GLY A 53 17.96 11.76 24.10
C GLY A 53 16.82 11.29 25.01
N GLY A 54 15.57 11.67 24.69
CA GLY A 54 14.40 11.32 25.48
C GLY A 54 13.86 9.93 25.16
N GLU A 55 13.28 9.26 26.17
CA GLU A 55 12.50 8.04 25.97
C GLU A 55 11.09 8.41 25.56
N VAL A 56 10.82 8.46 24.25
CA VAL A 56 9.48 8.72 23.73
C VAL A 56 8.67 7.44 23.72
N GLY A 57 7.67 7.38 24.59
CA GLY A 57 6.66 6.34 24.64
C GLY A 57 5.80 6.35 23.39
N PHE A 58 5.24 5.19 23.07
CA PHE A 58 4.42 5.04 21.86
C PHE A 58 3.15 5.90 21.90
N PHE A 59 2.63 6.13 23.11
CA PHE A 59 1.38 6.82 23.41
C PHE A 59 1.56 8.24 23.99
N ASP A 60 2.74 8.83 23.85
CA ASP A 60 3.04 10.12 24.50
C ASP A 60 2.16 11.26 23.98
N ILE A 61 1.78 11.20 22.70
CA ILE A 61 0.88 12.17 22.08
C ILE A 61 -0.53 12.04 22.69
N GLU A 62 -1.00 10.81 22.87
CA GLU A 62 -2.31 10.50 23.47
C GLU A 62 -2.35 10.91 24.95
N ILE A 63 -1.27 10.67 25.69
CA ILE A 63 -1.11 11.11 27.09
C ILE A 63 -1.13 12.64 27.16
N TYR A 64 -0.41 13.32 26.26
CA TYR A 64 -0.40 14.78 26.19
C TYR A 64 -1.80 15.35 25.91
N ILE A 65 -2.55 14.77 24.96
CA ILE A 65 -3.92 15.20 24.64
C ILE A 65 -4.85 14.97 25.83
N TYR A 66 -4.72 13.84 26.54
CA TYR A 66 -5.51 13.53 27.73
C TYR A 66 -5.35 14.58 28.83
N HIS A 67 -4.13 15.06 29.06
CA HIS A 67 -3.85 16.08 30.08
C HIS A 67 -4.19 17.51 29.64
N SER A 68 -4.19 17.78 28.34
CA SER A 68 -4.35 19.15 27.80
C SER A 68 -5.79 19.51 27.45
N MET A 69 -6.69 18.53 27.35
CA MET A 69 -8.06 18.73 26.87
C MET A 69 -9.11 18.20 27.86
N PRO A 70 -10.34 18.76 27.85
CA PRO A 70 -11.47 18.17 28.56
C PRO A 70 -11.70 16.72 28.13
N PHE A 71 -12.07 15.85 29.08
CA PHE A 71 -12.25 14.41 28.83
C PHE A 71 -13.15 14.08 27.63
N TRP A 72 -14.23 14.86 27.42
CA TRP A 72 -15.13 14.67 26.27
C TRP A 72 -14.47 14.96 24.93
N ALA A 73 -13.61 15.98 24.85
CA ALA A 73 -12.86 16.30 23.64
C ALA A 73 -11.81 15.21 23.36
N PHE A 74 -11.12 14.74 24.40
CA PHE A 74 -10.20 13.59 24.31
C PHE A 74 -10.92 12.35 23.77
N LEU A 75 -12.06 11.98 24.35
CA LEU A 75 -12.82 10.80 23.92
C LEU A 75 -13.28 10.91 22.47
N ALA A 76 -13.76 12.09 22.04
CA ALA A 76 -14.16 12.33 20.66
C ALA A 76 -12.98 12.19 19.68
N ILE A 77 -11.82 12.77 20.02
CA ILE A 77 -10.61 12.71 19.19
C ILE A 77 -10.10 11.28 19.06
N ILE A 78 -10.01 10.55 20.18
CA ILE A 78 -9.54 9.16 20.17
C ILE A 78 -10.51 8.25 19.41
N THR A 79 -11.82 8.40 19.61
CA THR A 79 -12.82 7.62 18.88
C THR A 79 -12.75 7.89 17.38
N PHE A 80 -12.62 9.15 16.98
CA PHE A 80 -12.43 9.53 15.59
C PHE A 80 -11.14 8.94 15.00
N PHE A 81 -10.03 9.00 15.74
CA PHE A 81 -8.75 8.45 15.30
C PHE A 81 -8.82 6.94 15.12
N ILE A 82 -9.42 6.21 16.08
CA ILE A 82 -9.63 4.76 15.98
C ILE A 82 -10.49 4.42 14.75
N ALA A 83 -11.62 5.11 14.57
CA ALA A 83 -12.49 4.89 13.41
C ALA A 83 -11.74 5.10 12.09
N LEU A 84 -10.89 6.12 12.05
CA LEU A 84 -10.12 6.48 10.87
C LEU A 84 -9.00 5.46 10.59
N VAL A 85 -8.31 4.94 11.61
CA VAL A 85 -7.35 3.82 11.46
C VAL A 85 -8.05 2.55 10.98
N VAL A 86 -9.23 2.24 11.51
CA VAL A 86 -10.04 1.09 11.08
C VAL A 86 -10.42 1.23 9.60
N ILE A 87 -10.88 2.40 9.17
CA ILE A 87 -11.20 2.65 7.75
C ILE A 87 -9.94 2.53 6.88
N GLU A 88 -8.82 3.09 7.31
CA GLU A 88 -7.55 3.01 6.58
C GLU A 88 -7.00 1.60 6.47
N LEU A 89 -7.25 0.75 7.47
CA LEU A 89 -6.86 -0.65 7.42
C LEU A 89 -7.72 -1.43 6.44
N PHE A 90 -9.05 -1.26 6.48
CA PHE A 90 -9.96 -2.10 5.71
C PHE A 90 -10.24 -1.63 4.28
N MET A 91 -10.29 -0.31 4.06
CA MET A 91 -10.71 0.26 2.78
C MET A 91 -9.77 -0.09 1.61
N PRO A 92 -8.43 -0.08 1.76
CA PRO A 92 -7.53 -0.48 0.67
C PRO A 92 -7.78 -1.91 0.19
N HIS A 93 -7.95 -2.87 1.12
CA HIS A 93 -8.21 -4.27 0.77
C HIS A 93 -9.57 -4.46 0.10
N LEU A 94 -10.58 -3.71 0.53
CA LEU A 94 -11.89 -3.69 -0.11
C LEU A 94 -11.78 -3.16 -1.56
N CYS A 95 -11.05 -2.05 -1.75
CA CYS A 95 -10.81 -1.47 -3.06
C CYS A 95 -10.04 -2.42 -3.98
N LEU A 96 -9.05 -3.14 -3.45
CA LEU A 96 -8.26 -4.11 -4.21
C LEU A 96 -9.12 -5.23 -4.81
N GLY A 97 -10.09 -5.75 -4.04
CA GLY A 97 -11.06 -6.72 -4.56
C GLY A 97 -11.94 -6.19 -5.70
N ALA A 98 -12.31 -4.91 -5.63
CA ALA A 98 -13.02 -4.23 -6.72
C ALA A 98 -12.13 -4.06 -7.96
N ILE A 99 -10.88 -3.63 -7.78
CA ILE A 99 -9.93 -3.36 -8.87
C ILE A 99 -9.63 -4.64 -9.65
N ILE A 100 -9.28 -5.73 -8.96
CA ILE A 100 -8.99 -7.03 -9.60
C ILE A 100 -10.22 -7.54 -10.36
N GLY A 101 -11.40 -7.52 -9.70
CA GLY A 101 -12.63 -8.03 -10.31
C GLY A 101 -13.07 -7.21 -11.52
N LEU A 102 -12.94 -5.88 -11.47
CA LEU A 102 -13.26 -5.00 -12.58
C LEU A 102 -12.22 -5.09 -13.72
N ALA A 103 -10.93 -5.22 -13.41
CA ALA A 103 -9.89 -5.43 -14.40
C ALA A 103 -10.12 -6.74 -15.19
N ALA A 104 -10.47 -7.83 -14.49
CA ALA A 104 -10.80 -9.10 -15.12
C ALA A 104 -12.05 -9.01 -16.02
N LYS A 105 -13.09 -8.29 -15.58
CA LYS A 105 -14.29 -8.04 -16.41
C LYS A 105 -13.99 -7.22 -17.65
N SER A 106 -13.17 -6.17 -17.51
CA SER A 106 -12.77 -5.30 -18.62
C SER A 106 -12.01 -6.08 -19.70
N HIS A 107 -11.08 -6.95 -19.29
CA HIS A 107 -10.36 -7.84 -20.21
C HIS A 107 -11.29 -8.80 -20.97
N ARG A 108 -12.32 -9.33 -20.29
CA ARG A 108 -13.35 -10.18 -20.90
C ARG A 108 -14.39 -9.41 -21.72
N LYS A 109 -14.29 -8.08 -21.78
CA LYS A 109 -15.25 -7.17 -22.45
C LYS A 109 -16.67 -7.27 -21.86
N GLU A 110 -16.78 -7.56 -20.57
CA GLU A 110 -18.05 -7.61 -19.83
C GLU A 110 -18.42 -6.23 -19.25
N ASP A 111 -19.69 -6.07 -18.86
CA ASP A 111 -20.17 -4.84 -18.24
C ASP A 111 -19.46 -4.54 -16.91
N MET A 112 -18.91 -3.33 -16.82
CA MET A 112 -18.15 -2.78 -15.68
C MET A 112 -19.05 -2.36 -14.51
N ARG A 113 -19.98 -3.24 -14.11
CA ARG A 113 -20.91 -3.04 -13.00
C ARG A 113 -20.62 -3.98 -11.83
N GLY A 114 -20.99 -3.54 -10.62
CA GLY A 114 -20.91 -4.34 -9.40
C GLY A 114 -19.59 -4.25 -8.65
N GLY A 115 -18.82 -3.17 -8.81
CA GLY A 115 -17.54 -2.96 -8.11
C GLY A 115 -17.66 -3.14 -6.58
N LEU A 116 -18.72 -2.60 -5.97
CA LEU A 116 -18.96 -2.74 -4.52
C LEU A 116 -19.26 -4.18 -4.09
N VAL A 117 -20.00 -4.95 -4.91
CA VAL A 117 -20.28 -6.37 -4.62
C VAL A 117 -19.01 -7.19 -4.71
N LEU A 118 -18.18 -6.93 -5.73
CA LEU A 118 -16.87 -7.56 -5.89
C LEU A 118 -15.92 -7.18 -4.74
N ALA A 119 -15.99 -5.94 -4.27
CA ALA A 119 -15.24 -5.47 -3.12
C ALA A 119 -15.62 -6.25 -1.85
N LEU A 120 -16.90 -6.26 -1.49
CA LEU A 120 -17.39 -6.88 -0.26
C LEU A 120 -17.20 -8.40 -0.26
N TYR A 121 -17.47 -9.07 -1.37
CA TYR A 121 -17.42 -10.53 -1.43
C TYR A 121 -15.98 -11.08 -1.32
N ASN A 122 -15.00 -10.32 -1.82
CA ASN A 122 -13.60 -10.76 -1.83
C ASN A 122 -12.75 -10.10 -0.73
N PHE A 123 -13.30 -9.11 -0.01
CA PHE A 123 -12.59 -8.35 1.02
C PHE A 123 -11.95 -9.24 2.08
N LEU A 124 -12.72 -10.12 2.72
CA LEU A 124 -12.22 -10.91 3.85
C LEU A 124 -11.11 -11.89 3.43
N PRO A 125 -11.24 -12.65 2.32
CA PRO A 125 -10.14 -13.46 1.80
C PRO A 125 -8.87 -12.66 1.44
N ILE A 126 -9.01 -11.49 0.81
CA ILE A 126 -7.87 -10.61 0.47
C ILE A 126 -7.19 -10.12 1.75
N PHE A 127 -7.97 -9.64 2.71
CA PHE A 127 -7.48 -9.19 4.00
C PHE A 127 -6.69 -10.29 4.71
N ALA A 128 -7.22 -11.52 4.74
CA ALA A 128 -6.53 -12.65 5.35
C ALA A 128 -5.19 -12.98 4.68
N ILE A 129 -5.11 -12.92 3.34
CA ILE A 129 -3.85 -13.11 2.61
C ILE A 129 -2.86 -12.00 2.94
N HIS A 130 -3.34 -10.75 2.99
CA HIS A 130 -2.49 -9.60 3.30
C HIS A 130 -1.93 -9.66 4.72
N GLU A 131 -2.77 -9.96 5.71
CA GLU A 131 -2.36 -10.09 7.11
C GLU A 131 -1.39 -11.25 7.33
N PHE A 132 -1.60 -12.38 6.63
CA PHE A 132 -0.64 -13.49 6.65
C PHE A 132 0.76 -13.04 6.18
N LEU A 133 0.83 -12.00 5.34
CA LEU A 133 2.05 -11.43 4.80
C LEU A 133 2.39 -10.06 5.41
N MET A 134 1.80 -9.67 6.54
CA MET A 134 2.00 -8.34 7.17
C MET A 134 3.48 -8.05 7.46
N LEU A 135 4.25 -9.09 7.84
CA LEU A 135 5.68 -9.01 8.12
C LEU A 135 6.53 -8.69 6.88
N SER A 136 5.98 -8.80 5.67
CA SER A 136 6.66 -8.40 4.44
C SER A 136 6.66 -6.87 4.22
N GLY A 137 5.88 -6.12 5.00
CA GLY A 137 5.75 -4.68 4.88
C GLY A 137 6.95 -3.93 5.45
N LEU A 138 7.53 -3.02 4.66
CA LEU A 138 8.60 -2.13 5.13
C LEU A 138 8.15 -1.28 6.33
N SER A 139 6.90 -0.79 6.28
CA SER A 139 6.29 -0.02 7.36
C SER A 139 6.22 -0.81 8.68
N THR A 140 5.82 -2.09 8.60
CA THR A 140 5.81 -3.02 9.74
C THR A 140 7.20 -3.23 10.30
N LEU A 141 8.21 -3.43 9.44
CA LEU A 141 9.61 -3.59 9.86
C LEU A 141 10.13 -2.34 10.57
N ILE A 142 9.88 -1.14 10.02
CA ILE A 142 10.29 0.13 10.63
C ILE A 142 9.61 0.31 11.98
N THR A 143 8.30 0.06 12.06
CA THR A 143 7.52 0.20 13.29
C THR A 143 7.98 -0.80 14.35
N ALA A 144 8.16 -2.08 13.98
CA ALA A 144 8.68 -3.10 14.89
C ALA A 144 10.09 -2.76 15.38
N SER A 145 10.97 -2.30 14.49
CA SER A 145 12.32 -1.85 14.86
C SER A 145 12.28 -0.65 15.80
N SER A 146 11.38 0.31 15.56
CA SER A 146 11.18 1.47 16.44
C SER A 146 10.69 1.05 17.82
N LEU A 147 9.76 0.10 17.92
CA LEU A 147 9.27 -0.43 19.19
C LEU A 147 10.36 -1.20 19.95
N ILE A 148 11.14 -2.02 19.24
CA ILE A 148 12.27 -2.76 19.82
C ILE A 148 13.29 -1.78 20.43
N LEU A 149 13.60 -0.69 19.74
CA LEU A 149 14.53 0.32 20.26
C LEU A 149 14.04 1.01 21.54
N ARG A 150 12.72 1.15 21.71
CA ARG A 150 12.10 1.82 22.86
C ARG A 150 11.97 0.93 24.07
N TYR A 151 11.46 -0.29 23.90
CA TYR A 151 10.95 -1.08 25.02
C TYR A 151 11.81 -2.30 25.38
N ILE A 152 12.74 -2.72 24.51
CA ILE A 152 13.57 -3.89 24.77
C ILE A 152 14.85 -3.49 25.52
N ASP A 153 15.29 -4.35 26.43
CA ASP A 153 16.54 -4.17 27.17
C ASP A 153 17.74 -3.95 26.23
N PRO A 154 18.68 -3.05 26.56
CA PRO A 154 19.82 -2.71 25.70
C PRO A 154 20.61 -3.91 25.18
N ALA A 155 20.76 -4.96 25.98
CA ALA A 155 21.48 -6.18 25.60
C ALA A 155 20.77 -7.01 24.51
N LEU A 156 19.43 -6.91 24.41
CA LEU A 156 18.62 -7.67 23.47
C LEU A 156 18.15 -6.86 22.25
N LYS A 157 18.29 -5.52 22.26
CA LYS A 157 17.87 -4.63 21.16
C LYS A 157 18.40 -5.07 19.80
N LEU A 158 19.73 -5.23 19.67
CA LEU A 158 20.36 -5.58 18.39
C LEU A 158 19.97 -6.99 17.90
N PRO A 159 20.06 -8.05 18.72
CA PRO A 159 19.57 -9.38 18.33
C PRO A 159 18.11 -9.38 17.87
N SER A 160 17.21 -8.67 18.57
CA SER A 160 15.80 -8.59 18.20
C SER A 160 15.57 -7.87 16.87
N ILE A 161 16.34 -6.82 16.56
CA ILE A 161 16.26 -6.14 15.25
C ILE A 161 16.73 -7.07 14.13
N TYR A 162 17.86 -7.78 14.31
CA TYR A 162 18.32 -8.72 13.29
C TYR A 162 17.32 -9.86 13.06
N PHE A 163 16.69 -10.35 14.13
CA PHE A 163 15.62 -11.33 14.02
C PHE A 163 14.41 -10.80 13.24
N ALA A 164 13.97 -9.57 13.51
CA ALA A 164 12.89 -8.92 12.77
C ALA A 164 13.23 -8.75 11.27
N ILE A 165 14.47 -8.38 10.94
CA ILE A 165 14.96 -8.30 9.56
C ILE A 165 14.95 -9.69 8.90
N GLY A 166 15.38 -10.73 9.61
CA GLY A 166 15.34 -12.11 9.12
C GLY A 166 13.92 -12.56 8.76
N LEU A 167 12.95 -12.31 9.64
CA LEU A 167 11.54 -12.58 9.37
C LEU A 167 11.00 -11.78 8.18
N PHE A 168 11.37 -10.50 8.07
CA PHE A 168 11.00 -9.66 6.94
C PHE A 168 11.50 -10.22 5.60
N LEU A 169 12.74 -10.71 5.54
CA LEU A 169 13.30 -11.31 4.33
C LEU A 169 12.54 -12.57 3.92
N VAL A 170 12.28 -13.48 4.87
CA VAL A 170 11.49 -14.69 4.63
C VAL A 170 10.08 -14.34 4.16
N ALA A 171 9.43 -13.38 4.82
CA ALA A 171 8.09 -12.93 4.45
C ALA A 171 8.06 -12.31 3.05
N ASN A 172 9.10 -11.60 2.61
CA ASN A 172 9.19 -11.08 1.24
C ASN A 172 9.36 -12.18 0.20
N THR A 173 10.13 -13.23 0.50
CA THR A 173 10.21 -14.41 -0.39
C THR A 173 8.85 -15.09 -0.51
N LEU A 174 8.13 -15.28 0.60
CA LEU A 174 6.78 -15.84 0.57
C LEU A 174 5.79 -14.95 -0.18
N LYS A 175 5.84 -13.62 0.04
CA LYS A 175 5.01 -12.66 -0.68
C LYS A 175 5.23 -12.74 -2.19
N PHE A 176 6.48 -12.87 -2.63
CA PHE A 176 6.79 -13.07 -4.03
C PHE A 176 6.11 -14.34 -4.57
N LEU A 177 6.23 -15.46 -3.85
CA LEU A 177 5.63 -16.75 -4.26
C LEU A 177 4.09 -16.74 -4.23
N PHE A 178 3.50 -15.89 -3.39
CA PHE A 178 2.05 -15.77 -3.23
C PHE A 178 1.48 -14.56 -3.99
N SER A 179 2.24 -13.96 -4.90
CA SER A 179 1.85 -12.71 -5.56
C SER A 179 0.56 -12.81 -6.40
N PHE A 180 0.13 -14.01 -6.77
CA PHE A 180 -1.10 -14.26 -7.53
C PHE A 180 -2.26 -14.82 -6.69
N ALA A 181 -2.08 -14.93 -5.37
CA ALA A 181 -3.10 -15.51 -4.49
C ALA A 181 -4.36 -14.62 -4.45
N GLU A 182 -4.19 -13.30 -4.45
CA GLU A 182 -5.29 -12.33 -4.45
C GLU A 182 -6.15 -12.45 -5.73
N GLU A 183 -5.51 -12.57 -6.89
CA GLU A 183 -6.16 -12.79 -8.19
C GLU A 183 -6.88 -14.14 -8.23
N GLY A 184 -6.26 -15.20 -7.69
CA GLY A 184 -6.86 -16.53 -7.62
C GLY A 184 -8.13 -16.60 -6.77
N VAL A 185 -8.14 -15.88 -5.66
CA VAL A 185 -9.33 -15.72 -4.81
C VAL A 185 -10.43 -14.95 -5.54
N VAL A 186 -10.10 -13.80 -6.13
CA VAL A 186 -11.12 -12.89 -6.71
C VAL A 186 -11.76 -13.49 -7.97
N ILE A 187 -10.93 -14.02 -8.87
CA ILE A 187 -11.32 -14.40 -10.24
C ILE A 187 -11.83 -15.84 -10.29
N ARG A 188 -11.18 -16.76 -9.57
CA ARG A 188 -11.52 -18.19 -9.58
C ARG A 188 -12.30 -18.64 -8.34
N LYS A 189 -12.61 -17.73 -7.39
CA LYS A 189 -13.34 -18.02 -6.15
C LYS A 189 -12.74 -19.17 -5.34
N GLN A 190 -11.41 -19.27 -5.36
CA GLN A 190 -10.69 -20.32 -4.64
C GLN A 190 -10.61 -19.98 -3.15
N GLY A 191 -10.53 -21.01 -2.29
CA GLY A 191 -10.19 -20.82 -0.89
C GLY A 191 -8.76 -20.27 -0.74
N ILE A 192 -8.51 -19.56 0.37
CA ILE A 192 -7.24 -18.86 0.65
C ILE A 192 -6.02 -19.77 0.44
N PHE A 193 -5.99 -20.94 1.09
CA PHE A 193 -4.87 -21.87 0.99
C PHE A 193 -4.71 -22.48 -0.41
N THR A 194 -5.83 -22.75 -1.11
CA THR A 194 -5.79 -23.26 -2.48
C THR A 194 -5.25 -22.22 -3.45
N ALA A 195 -5.63 -20.95 -3.28
CA ALA A 195 -5.14 -19.83 -4.08
C ALA A 195 -3.64 -19.61 -3.86
N ILE A 196 -3.17 -19.69 -2.60
CA ILE A 196 -1.76 -19.62 -2.24
C ILE A 196 -0.96 -20.75 -2.92
N GLY A 197 -1.43 -22.00 -2.81
CA GLY A 197 -0.76 -23.15 -3.42
C GLY A 197 -0.70 -23.06 -4.95
N ARG A 198 -1.80 -22.63 -5.58
CA ARG A 198 -1.81 -22.40 -7.03
C ARG A 198 -0.93 -21.23 -7.46
N SER A 199 -0.89 -20.15 -6.70
CA SER A 199 0.03 -19.03 -6.93
C SER A 199 1.48 -19.51 -6.91
N PHE A 200 1.86 -20.26 -5.88
CA PHE A 200 3.21 -20.81 -5.75
C PHE A 200 3.58 -21.63 -6.99
N LYS A 201 2.71 -22.58 -7.37
CA LYS A 201 2.90 -23.42 -8.55
C LYS A 201 3.08 -22.58 -9.81
N LEU A 202 2.18 -21.62 -10.04
CA LEU A 202 2.16 -20.79 -11.25
C LEU A 202 3.44 -19.95 -11.39
N ILE A 203 3.95 -19.41 -10.28
CA ILE A 203 5.21 -18.63 -10.27
C ILE A 203 6.41 -19.51 -10.52
N VAL A 204 6.50 -20.68 -9.89
CA VAL A 204 7.63 -21.59 -10.10
C VAL A 204 7.64 -22.11 -11.54
N SER A 205 6.48 -22.48 -12.09
CA SER A 205 6.37 -22.97 -13.47
C SER A 205 6.69 -21.90 -14.53
N HIS A 206 6.47 -20.61 -14.23
CA HIS A 206 6.65 -19.51 -15.19
C HIS A 206 7.64 -18.44 -14.70
N LEU A 207 8.64 -18.84 -13.90
CA LEU A 207 9.53 -17.92 -13.20
C LEU A 207 10.20 -16.90 -14.13
N GLY A 208 10.70 -17.35 -15.29
CA GLY A 208 11.34 -16.45 -16.26
C GLY A 208 10.41 -15.36 -16.79
N HIS A 209 9.15 -15.71 -17.06
CA HIS A 209 8.15 -14.76 -17.55
C HIS A 209 7.73 -13.77 -16.45
N VAL A 210 7.51 -14.27 -15.23
CA VAL A 210 7.14 -13.45 -14.07
C VAL A 210 8.28 -12.49 -13.68
N VAL A 211 9.52 -12.95 -13.63
CA VAL A 211 10.70 -12.12 -13.35
C VAL A 211 10.88 -11.05 -14.42
N PHE A 212 10.71 -11.40 -15.70
CA PHE A 212 10.78 -10.41 -16.78
C PHE A 212 9.69 -9.33 -16.63
N LEU A 213 8.46 -9.72 -16.32
CA LEU A 213 7.37 -8.78 -16.04
C LEU A 213 7.68 -7.88 -14.83
N ILE A 214 8.24 -8.44 -13.76
CA ILE A 214 8.64 -7.66 -12.57
C ILE A 214 9.71 -6.64 -12.93
N ILE A 215 10.74 -7.02 -13.67
CA ILE A 215 11.79 -6.09 -14.10
C ILE A 215 11.19 -4.99 -14.97
N LEU A 216 10.29 -5.34 -15.89
CA LEU A 216 9.67 -4.37 -16.78
C LEU A 216 8.74 -3.41 -16.01
N LEU A 217 7.93 -3.93 -15.10
CA LEU A 217 7.11 -3.15 -14.18
C LEU A 217 7.97 -2.26 -13.28
N LEU A 218 9.12 -2.75 -12.81
CA LEU A 218 10.06 -1.97 -12.01
C LEU A 218 10.61 -0.80 -12.80
N VAL A 219 11.04 -1.00 -14.06
CA VAL A 219 11.55 0.07 -14.93
C VAL A 219 10.46 1.12 -15.20
N ILE A 220 9.23 0.70 -15.50
CA ILE A 220 8.11 1.61 -15.72
C ILE A 220 7.78 2.37 -14.43
N SER A 221 7.71 1.68 -13.30
CA SER A 221 7.42 2.27 -12.00
C SER A 221 8.51 3.25 -11.58
N LEU A 222 9.79 2.92 -11.81
CA LEU A 222 10.92 3.79 -11.52
C LEU A 222 10.87 5.05 -12.39
N ARG A 223 10.56 4.91 -13.67
CA ARG A 223 10.40 6.06 -14.57
C ARG A 223 9.28 6.98 -14.09
N ILE A 224 8.13 6.42 -13.76
CA ILE A 224 7.00 7.21 -13.26
C ILE A 224 7.36 7.82 -11.90
N LEU A 225 8.01 7.06 -11.01
CA LEU A 225 8.49 7.53 -9.72
C LEU A 225 9.47 8.69 -9.86
N ILE A 226 10.43 8.67 -10.78
CA ILE A 226 11.37 9.78 -11.02
C ILE A 226 10.60 11.03 -11.50
N ASN A 227 9.68 10.84 -12.44
CA ASN A 227 8.84 11.94 -12.93
C ASN A 227 7.92 12.49 -11.83
N THR A 228 7.43 11.62 -10.94
CA THR A 228 6.63 11.98 -9.77
C THR A 228 7.49 12.52 -8.63
N LEU A 229 8.78 12.17 -8.52
CA LEU A 229 9.71 12.73 -7.53
C LEU A 229 10.01 14.19 -7.83
N MET A 230 10.00 14.59 -9.10
CA MET A 230 9.97 16.01 -9.47
C MET A 230 8.72 16.71 -8.92
N VAL A 231 7.59 15.99 -8.87
CA VAL A 231 6.35 16.43 -8.19
C VAL A 231 6.49 16.29 -6.68
N LEU A 232 7.32 15.40 -6.13
CA LEU A 232 7.57 15.24 -4.69
C LEU A 232 8.57 16.26 -4.12
N LEU A 233 9.08 17.20 -4.92
CA LEU A 233 9.66 18.46 -4.40
C LEU A 233 8.59 19.32 -3.71
N ILE A 234 7.31 19.02 -3.95
CA ILE A 234 6.17 19.77 -3.47
C ILE A 234 6.09 19.90 -1.93
N PRO A 235 6.32 18.87 -1.08
CA PRO A 235 6.40 19.08 0.37
C PRO A 235 7.55 20.02 0.76
N GLY A 236 8.67 19.99 0.04
CA GLY A 236 9.75 20.96 0.17
C GLY A 236 9.30 22.37 -0.21
N ILE A 237 8.48 22.51 -1.25
CA ILE A 237 7.84 23.77 -1.64
C ILE A 237 6.82 24.20 -0.58
N VAL A 238 6.03 23.31 0.03
CA VAL A 238 5.07 23.64 1.09
C VAL A 238 5.77 24.15 2.34
N ILE A 239 6.81 23.43 2.79
CA ILE A 239 7.62 23.83 3.93
C ILE A 239 8.35 25.14 3.61
N GLY A 240 8.91 25.25 2.40
CA GLY A 240 9.58 26.46 1.92
C GLY A 240 8.64 27.66 1.86
N ILE A 241 7.43 27.49 1.33
CA ILE A 241 6.38 28.53 1.30
C ILE A 241 5.95 28.88 2.72
N GLY A 242 5.71 27.91 3.60
CA GLY A 242 5.35 28.17 4.99
C GLY A 242 6.42 28.98 5.71
N LEU A 243 7.69 28.60 5.59
CA LEU A 243 8.81 29.33 6.20
C LEU A 243 8.99 30.71 5.56
N LEU A 244 8.89 30.83 4.24
CA LEU A 244 9.01 32.12 3.54
C LEU A 244 7.86 33.07 3.90
N LEU A 245 6.63 32.57 3.98
CA LEU A 245 5.46 33.34 4.38
C LEU A 245 5.54 33.78 5.84
N THR A 246 6.21 33.03 6.74
CA THR A 246 6.44 33.51 8.13
C THR A 246 7.35 34.74 8.21
N LEU A 247 8.09 35.09 7.15
CA LEU A 247 8.86 36.33 7.11
C LEU A 247 7.98 37.58 6.95
N PHE A 248 6.75 37.42 6.43
CA PHE A 248 5.87 38.53 6.06
C PHE A 248 4.49 38.47 6.70
N LEU A 249 4.03 37.29 7.13
CA LEU A 249 2.72 37.04 7.74
C LEU A 249 2.86 36.48 9.15
N SER A 250 1.81 36.62 9.95
CA SER A 250 1.75 35.97 11.26
C SER A 250 1.84 34.45 11.12
N THR A 251 2.47 33.80 12.10
CA THR A 251 2.70 32.35 12.12
C THR A 251 1.41 31.55 11.89
N GLY A 252 0.30 31.99 12.48
CA GLY A 252 -1.00 31.33 12.32
C GLY A 252 -1.52 31.36 10.88
N ILE A 253 -1.41 32.50 10.19
CA ILE A 253 -1.87 32.63 8.79
C ILE A 253 -0.95 31.83 7.87
N SER A 254 0.37 31.93 8.08
CA SER A 254 1.36 31.21 7.26
C SER A 254 1.16 29.70 7.31
N TYR A 255 1.03 29.12 8.51
CA TYR A 255 0.80 27.68 8.66
C TYR A 255 -0.58 27.25 8.17
N THR A 256 -1.60 28.11 8.24
CA THR A 256 -2.90 27.82 7.65
C THR A 256 -2.81 27.71 6.13
N ILE A 257 -2.15 28.66 5.47
CA ILE A 257 -1.95 28.65 4.01
C ILE A 257 -1.10 27.43 3.60
N ALA A 258 0.01 27.18 4.30
CA ALA A 258 0.85 26.02 4.04
C ALA A 258 0.09 24.69 4.24
N GLY A 259 -0.78 24.61 5.25
CA GLY A 259 -1.65 23.46 5.50
C GLY A 259 -2.64 23.22 4.36
N ILE A 260 -3.35 24.26 3.90
CA ILE A 260 -4.29 24.17 2.77
C ILE A 260 -3.56 23.69 1.51
N VAL A 261 -2.42 24.30 1.20
CA VAL A 261 -1.59 23.92 0.04
C VAL A 261 -1.15 22.47 0.19
N GLY A 262 -0.66 22.06 1.36
CA GLY A 262 -0.30 20.68 1.66
C GLY A 262 -1.42 19.67 1.41
N VAL A 263 -2.65 19.97 1.85
CA VAL A 263 -3.83 19.09 1.62
C VAL A 263 -4.13 18.94 0.13
N ILE A 264 -4.12 20.04 -0.63
CA ILE A 264 -4.32 20.01 -2.09
C ILE A 264 -3.29 19.10 -2.76
N LEU A 265 -2.04 19.20 -2.30
CA LEU A 265 -0.93 18.46 -2.86
C LEU A 265 -0.97 16.97 -2.52
N ILE A 266 -1.41 16.61 -1.31
CA ILE A 266 -1.68 15.21 -0.94
C ILE A 266 -2.77 14.63 -1.85
N PHE A 267 -3.81 15.40 -2.14
CA PHE A 267 -4.89 14.96 -3.03
C PHE A 267 -4.36 14.71 -4.46
N ILE A 268 -3.54 15.62 -4.98
CA ILE A 268 -2.89 15.48 -6.30
C ILE A 268 -1.95 14.27 -6.31
N ALA A 269 -1.10 14.10 -5.30
CA ALA A 269 -0.18 12.97 -5.20
C ALA A 269 -0.94 11.63 -5.13
N SER A 270 -2.00 11.58 -4.32
CA SER A 270 -2.88 10.40 -4.22
C SER A 270 -3.52 10.05 -5.56
N TYR A 271 -3.87 11.05 -6.37
CA TYR A 271 -4.38 10.83 -7.73
C TYR A 271 -3.33 10.20 -8.66
N PHE A 272 -2.07 10.64 -8.61
CA PHE A 272 -1.01 10.00 -9.39
C PHE A 272 -0.73 8.56 -8.92
N PHE A 273 -0.68 8.33 -7.60
CA PHE A 273 -0.52 6.99 -7.04
C PHE A 273 -1.68 6.08 -7.42
N ALA A 274 -2.90 6.60 -7.51
CA ALA A 274 -4.06 5.85 -7.97
C ALA A 274 -3.89 5.27 -9.37
N TYR A 275 -3.31 6.04 -10.31
CA TYR A 275 -3.04 5.57 -11.67
C TYR A 275 -2.02 4.45 -11.67
N LEU A 276 -0.94 4.62 -10.90
CA LEU A 276 0.09 3.60 -10.75
C LEU A 276 -0.44 2.32 -10.13
N HIS A 277 -1.26 2.46 -9.10
CA HIS A 277 -1.88 1.35 -8.39
C HIS A 277 -2.84 0.59 -9.31
N ALA A 278 -3.74 1.30 -9.99
CA ALA A 278 -4.64 0.72 -10.99
C ALA A 278 -3.89 -0.04 -12.08
N PHE A 279 -2.85 0.58 -12.64
CA PHE A 279 -2.04 0.00 -13.70
C PHE A 279 -1.31 -1.26 -13.24
N LYS A 280 -0.58 -1.17 -12.12
CA LYS A 280 0.14 -2.30 -11.52
C LYS A 280 -0.82 -3.46 -11.28
N GLN A 281 -1.96 -3.21 -10.63
CA GLN A 281 -2.92 -4.27 -10.29
C GLN A 281 -3.56 -4.88 -11.55
N THR A 282 -3.82 -4.07 -12.57
CA THR A 282 -4.34 -4.57 -13.86
C THR A 282 -3.30 -5.45 -14.57
N VAL A 283 -2.02 -5.07 -14.57
CA VAL A 283 -0.95 -5.92 -15.16
C VAL A 283 -0.88 -7.27 -14.46
N TRP A 284 -0.92 -7.31 -13.13
CA TRP A 284 -0.94 -8.56 -12.36
C TRP A 284 -2.18 -9.41 -12.65
N THR A 285 -3.34 -8.77 -12.72
CA THR A 285 -4.60 -9.43 -13.06
C THR A 285 -4.56 -10.07 -14.46
N LEU A 286 -4.08 -9.34 -15.47
CA LEU A 286 -3.95 -9.86 -16.83
C LEU A 286 -2.92 -10.97 -16.93
N THR A 287 -1.79 -10.80 -16.24
CA THR A 287 -0.73 -11.82 -16.18
C THR A 287 -1.24 -13.11 -15.55
N TYR A 288 -2.02 -13.00 -14.47
CA TYR A 288 -2.66 -14.15 -13.86
C TYR A 288 -3.61 -14.85 -14.83
N LEU A 289 -4.45 -14.11 -15.55
CA LEU A 289 -5.39 -14.68 -16.52
C LEU A 289 -4.66 -15.40 -17.65
N GLU A 290 -3.60 -14.80 -18.18
CA GLU A 290 -2.77 -15.37 -19.24
C GLU A 290 -2.05 -16.63 -18.76
N LEU A 291 -1.31 -16.56 -17.65
CA LEU A 291 -0.54 -17.70 -17.12
C LEU A 291 -1.45 -18.82 -16.62
N SER A 292 -2.62 -18.50 -16.06
CA SER A 292 -3.63 -19.50 -15.67
C SER A 292 -4.32 -20.15 -16.87
N SER A 293 -4.24 -19.54 -18.06
CA SER A 293 -4.79 -20.12 -19.29
C SER A 293 -3.81 -21.07 -19.98
N GLN A 294 -2.51 -20.90 -19.72
CA GLN A 294 -1.48 -21.81 -20.20
C GLN A 294 -1.60 -23.14 -19.42
N LYS A 295 -1.64 -24.26 -20.15
CA LYS A 295 -1.83 -25.61 -19.58
C LYS A 295 -0.74 -25.84 -18.54
N ASP A 296 -1.12 -26.29 -17.33
CA ASP A 296 -0.17 -26.67 -16.29
C ASP A 296 0.85 -27.67 -16.88
N LEU A 297 2.14 -27.34 -16.80
CA LEU A 297 3.25 -28.17 -17.30
C LEU A 297 3.32 -29.57 -16.65
N ASP A 298 2.51 -29.84 -15.63
CA ASP A 298 2.50 -31.06 -14.83
C ASP A 298 1.50 -32.14 -15.31
N VAL A 299 0.70 -31.87 -16.35
CA VAL A 299 -0.10 -32.95 -16.95
C VAL A 299 0.79 -33.74 -17.89
N ILE A 300 1.52 -34.72 -17.33
CA ILE A 300 2.08 -35.80 -18.14
C ILE A 300 0.87 -36.55 -18.69
N GLU A 301 0.54 -36.31 -19.96
CA GLU A 301 -0.41 -37.15 -20.68
C GLU A 301 0.15 -38.57 -20.65
N THR A 302 -0.44 -39.43 -19.84
CA THR A 302 -0.17 -40.86 -19.88
C THR A 302 -0.62 -41.35 -21.25
N ALA A 303 0.35 -41.48 -22.16
CA ALA A 303 0.21 -42.16 -23.43
C ALA A 303 -0.11 -43.65 -23.23
#